data_AF-A0AAU9UA17-F1
#
_entry.id   AF-A0AAU9UA17-F1
#
_cell.length_a   1.000
_cell.length_b   1.000
_cell.length_c   1.000
_cell.angle_alpha   90.00
_cell.angle_beta   90.00
_cell.angle_gamma   90.00
#
_symmetry.space_group_name_H-M   'P 1'
#
loop_
_entity.id
_entity.type
_entity.pdbx_description
1 polymer ?
#
loop_
_entity_poly.entity_id
_entity_poly.type
_entity_poly.pdbx_seq_one_letter_code
_entity_poly.pdbx_strand_id
1 'polypeptide(L)'
;MKSLAILCVFALVGLTLARGPLYPRGCIYVNGRCQRECEPGTHAYTTGCHPKTPEPTCADPNPQPETDRGSICDFTACYCDSPTVRNTETNKCVPLEECPK
;
A
#
# COMPACT_ATOMS: atom_id res chain seq x y z
N MET A 1 -25.71 28.56 -24.69
CA MET A 1 -24.23 28.62 -24.64
C MET A 1 -23.68 28.82 -23.22
N LYS A 2 -24.17 29.81 -22.45
CA LYS A 2 -23.69 30.06 -21.07
C LYS A 2 -23.87 28.86 -20.11
N SER A 3 -24.99 28.14 -20.21
CA SER A 3 -25.29 26.98 -19.36
C SER A 3 -24.34 25.80 -19.60
N LEU A 4 -23.82 25.65 -20.83
CA LEU A 4 -22.87 24.58 -21.18
C LEU A 4 -21.50 24.86 -20.56
N ALA A 5 -21.06 26.12 -20.58
CA ALA A 5 -19.80 26.55 -19.97
C ALA A 5 -19.81 26.33 -18.45
N ILE A 6 -20.93 26.62 -17.78
CA ILE A 6 -21.09 26.39 -16.34
C ILE A 6 -20.99 24.90 -16.00
N LEU A 7 -21.64 24.03 -16.81
CA LEU A 7 -21.59 22.59 -16.60
C LEU A 7 -20.17 22.02 -16.76
N CYS A 8 -19.41 22.51 -17.76
CA CYS A 8 -18.01 22.13 -17.94
C CYS A 8 -17.12 22.54 -16.75
N VAL A 9 -17.35 23.73 -16.18
CA VAL A 9 -16.61 24.19 -15.00
C VAL A 9 -16.89 23.29 -13.80
N PHE A 10 -18.15 22.90 -13.57
CA PHE A 10 -18.49 21.96 -12.49
C PHE A 10 -17.90 20.57 -12.72
N ALA A 11 -17.88 20.07 -13.96
CA ALA A 11 -17.25 18.79 -14.30
C ALA A 11 -15.73 18.82 -14.06
N LEU A 12 -15.05 19.90 -14.45
CA LEU A 12 -13.62 20.10 -14.20
C LEU A 12 -13.30 20.13 -12.71
N VAL A 13 -14.09 20.86 -11.92
CA VAL A 13 -13.92 20.91 -10.45
C VAL A 13 -14.18 19.54 -9.81
N GLY A 14 -15.16 18.79 -10.31
CA GLY A 14 -15.41 17.41 -9.87
C GLY A 14 -14.23 16.48 -10.14
N LEU A 15 -13.59 16.59 -11.31
CA LEU A 15 -12.41 15.80 -11.66
C LEU A 15 -11.16 16.18 -10.83
N THR A 16 -10.94 17.45 -10.52
CA THR A 16 -9.78 17.86 -9.70
C THR A 16 -9.93 17.49 -8.23
N LEU A 17 -11.17 17.40 -7.73
CA LEU A 17 -11.46 16.95 -6.37
C LEU A 17 -11.53 15.43 -6.23
N ALA A 18 -11.58 14.69 -7.35
CA ALA A 18 -11.46 13.24 -7.34
C ALA A 18 -10.03 12.87 -6.92
N ARG A 19 -9.82 12.71 -5.60
CA ARG A 19 -8.66 12.05 -5.03
C ARG A 19 -8.69 10.57 -5.41
N GLY A 20 -8.35 10.27 -6.66
CA GLY A 20 -7.84 8.95 -7.01
C GLY A 20 -6.56 8.68 -6.21
N PRO A 21 -6.25 7.43 -5.86
CA PRO A 21 -4.96 7.12 -5.27
C PRO A 21 -3.87 7.61 -6.23
N LEU A 22 -3.02 8.54 -5.76
CA LEU A 22 -1.98 9.23 -6.54
C LEU A 22 -1.02 8.24 -7.22
N TYR A 23 -0.94 7.01 -6.71
CA TYR A 23 -0.25 5.88 -7.28
C TYR A 23 -1.11 4.63 -7.10
N PRO A 24 -1.13 3.69 -8.06
CA PRO A 24 -1.78 2.42 -7.82
C PRO A 24 -1.14 1.77 -6.60
N ARG A 25 -1.93 1.48 -5.56
CA ARG A 25 -1.49 0.76 -4.36
C ARG A 25 -1.01 -0.66 -4.67
N GLY A 26 -1.14 -1.09 -5.92
CA GLY A 26 -0.88 -2.45 -6.35
C GLY A 26 -1.95 -3.41 -5.85
N CYS A 27 -1.76 -4.69 -6.15
CA CYS A 27 -2.67 -5.73 -5.74
C CYS A 27 -1.95 -7.02 -5.40
N ILE A 28 -2.66 -7.89 -4.70
CA ILE A 28 -2.20 -9.24 -4.43
C ILE A 28 -2.46 -10.10 -5.67
N TYR A 29 -1.39 -10.66 -6.20
CA TYR A 29 -1.42 -11.54 -7.35
C TYR A 29 -1.50 -13.01 -6.89
N VAL A 30 -2.35 -13.78 -7.57
CA VAL A 30 -2.40 -15.24 -7.46
C VAL A 30 -2.37 -15.79 -8.88
N ASN A 31 -1.37 -16.62 -9.20
CA ASN A 31 -1.15 -17.16 -10.55
C ASN A 31 -1.10 -16.07 -11.64
N GLY A 32 -0.39 -14.96 -11.36
CA GLY A 32 -0.25 -13.83 -12.29
C GLY A 32 -1.51 -12.99 -12.50
N ARG A 33 -2.58 -13.23 -11.74
CA ARG A 33 -3.82 -12.46 -11.79
C ARG A 33 -4.03 -11.66 -10.51
N CYS A 34 -4.37 -10.39 -10.69
CA CYS A 34 -4.75 -9.49 -9.62
C CYS A 34 -6.05 -9.99 -8.97
N GLN A 35 -5.98 -10.43 -7.71
CA GLN A 35 -7.12 -10.96 -6.96
C GLN A 35 -7.79 -9.88 -6.13
N ARG A 36 -7.00 -9.07 -5.42
CA ARG A 36 -7.50 -7.98 -4.58
C ARG A 36 -6.53 -6.81 -4.54
N GLU A 37 -7.06 -5.59 -4.66
CA GLU A 37 -6.28 -4.39 -4.43
C GLU A 37 -5.87 -4.28 -2.95
N CYS A 38 -4.73 -3.63 -2.71
CA CYS A 38 -4.29 -3.34 -1.36
C CYS A 38 -5.14 -2.24 -0.70
N GLU A 39 -5.37 -2.39 0.60
CA GLU A 39 -6.21 -1.49 1.38
C GLU A 39 -5.61 -0.06 1.43
N PRO A 40 -6.43 0.98 1.68
CA PRO A 40 -5.91 2.33 1.88
C PRO A 40 -4.83 2.41 2.96
N GLY A 41 -3.72 3.10 2.66
CA GLY A 41 -2.54 3.21 3.53
C GLY A 41 -1.56 2.04 3.42
N THR A 42 -1.72 1.19 2.39
CA THR A 42 -0.80 0.09 2.09
C THR A 42 -0.45 0.08 0.60
N HIS A 43 0.68 -0.56 0.28
CA HIS A 43 1.12 -0.86 -1.08
C HIS A 43 1.46 -2.34 -1.26
N ALA A 44 1.39 -2.82 -2.49
CA ALA A 44 1.78 -4.18 -2.82
C ALA A 44 3.30 -4.34 -2.73
N TYR A 45 3.73 -5.26 -1.89
CA TYR A 45 5.07 -5.78 -1.84
C TYR A 45 5.11 -7.12 -2.58
N THR A 46 6.06 -7.27 -3.52
CA THR A 46 6.28 -8.52 -4.26
C THR A 46 7.73 -8.94 -4.15
N THR A 47 8.00 -10.25 -4.08
CA THR A 47 9.37 -10.76 -4.20
C THR A 47 9.64 -11.22 -5.64
N GLY A 48 10.63 -10.62 -6.28
CA GLY A 48 11.13 -11.05 -7.59
C GLY A 48 12.14 -12.21 -7.49
N CYS A 49 11.81 -13.29 -6.75
CA CYS A 49 12.75 -14.38 -6.43
C CYS A 49 13.99 -13.93 -5.63
N HIS A 50 13.76 -13.12 -4.60
CA HIS A 50 14.78 -12.63 -3.68
C HIS A 50 14.44 -12.96 -2.22
N PRO A 51 15.40 -12.82 -1.27
CA PRO A 51 15.08 -12.86 0.14
C PRO A 51 13.96 -11.89 0.48
N LYS A 52 12.99 -12.38 1.25
CA LYS A 52 11.85 -11.55 1.68
C LYS A 52 12.32 -10.58 2.75
N THR A 53 11.92 -9.32 2.62
CA THR A 53 11.97 -8.35 3.72
C THR A 53 10.63 -8.39 4.44
N PRO A 54 10.60 -8.65 5.75
CA PRO A 54 9.37 -8.55 6.55
C PRO A 54 8.76 -7.14 6.47
N GLU A 55 7.45 -7.05 6.70
CA GLU A 55 6.79 -5.75 6.83
C GLU A 55 7.30 -5.05 8.11
N PRO A 56 7.60 -3.75 8.07
CA PRO A 56 7.87 -2.98 9.28
C PRO A 56 6.72 -3.08 10.29
N THR A 57 7.05 -3.39 11.55
CA THR A 57 6.08 -3.48 12.64
C THR A 57 6.48 -2.57 13.80
N CYS A 58 5.58 -2.38 14.77
CA CYS A 58 5.93 -1.69 16.01
C CYS A 58 7.08 -2.37 16.79
N ALA A 59 7.22 -3.69 16.69
CA ALA A 59 8.28 -4.44 17.38
C ALA A 59 9.62 -4.43 16.62
N ASP A 60 9.55 -4.37 15.29
CA ASP A 60 10.70 -4.26 14.39
C ASP A 60 10.39 -3.26 13.27
N PRO A 61 10.70 -1.97 13.47
CA PRO A 61 10.36 -0.91 12.51
C PRO A 61 11.31 -0.85 11.31
N ASN A 62 12.46 -1.54 11.35
CA ASN A 62 13.41 -1.55 10.24
C ASN A 62 13.92 -2.98 9.97
N PRO A 63 13.01 -3.88 9.56
CA PRO A 63 13.34 -5.28 9.37
C PRO A 63 14.37 -5.46 8.25
N GLN A 64 15.31 -6.37 8.48
CA GLN A 64 16.30 -6.75 7.46
C GLN A 64 15.76 -7.90 6.59
N PRO A 65 16.22 -8.05 5.34
CA PRO A 65 15.86 -9.20 4.51
C PRO A 65 16.25 -10.54 5.17
N GLU A 66 15.37 -11.52 5.12
CA GLU A 66 15.55 -12.88 5.64
C GLU A 66 16.50 -13.69 4.74
N THR A 67 17.81 -13.45 4.83
CA THR A 67 18.82 -14.09 3.97
C THR A 67 19.08 -15.57 4.28
N ASP A 68 18.73 -16.02 5.48
CA ASP A 68 18.90 -17.39 5.98
C ASP A 68 17.83 -18.36 5.47
N ARG A 69 16.68 -17.86 4.99
CA ARG A 69 15.56 -18.66 4.49
C ARG A 69 15.55 -18.89 2.98
N GLY A 70 16.59 -18.41 2.29
CA GLY A 70 16.70 -18.49 0.84
C GLY A 70 15.77 -17.51 0.10
N SER A 71 15.71 -17.64 -1.22
CA SER A 71 14.88 -16.78 -2.06
C SER A 71 13.44 -17.27 -2.12
N ILE A 72 12.48 -16.34 -2.00
CA ILE A 72 11.06 -16.62 -2.19
C ILE A 72 10.62 -16.01 -3.53
N CYS A 73 10.01 -16.83 -4.38
CA CYS A 73 9.41 -16.41 -5.64
C CYS A 73 7.90 -16.22 -5.50
N ASP A 74 7.33 -15.31 -6.28
CA ASP A 74 5.89 -15.08 -6.40
C ASP A 74 5.16 -14.75 -5.07
N PHE A 75 5.89 -14.30 -4.04
CA PHE A 75 5.26 -13.81 -2.83
C PHE A 75 4.70 -12.42 -3.10
N THR A 76 3.45 -12.20 -2.71
CA THR A 76 2.82 -10.88 -2.72
C THR A 76 2.08 -10.64 -1.42
N ALA A 77 2.21 -9.44 -0.85
CA ALA A 77 1.48 -8.99 0.32
C ALA A 77 1.19 -7.48 0.23
N CYS A 78 0.32 -6.96 1.10
CA CYS A 78 0.09 -5.52 1.23
C CYS A 78 0.83 -5.02 2.48
N TYR A 79 1.84 -4.17 2.27
CA TYR A 79 2.66 -3.59 3.33
C TYR A 79 2.21 -2.15 3.61
N CYS A 80 2.32 -1.69 4.86
CA CYS A 80 2.07 -0.30 5.24
C CYS A 80 2.91 0.68 4.41
N ASP A 81 2.32 1.81 4.04
CA ASP A 81 3.04 2.88 3.37
C ASP A 81 4.04 3.56 4.32
N SER A 82 5.24 3.84 3.82
CA SER A 82 6.21 4.64 4.57
C SER A 82 5.65 6.04 4.84
N PRO A 83 5.81 6.62 6.05
CA PRO A 83 6.67 6.18 7.16
C PRO A 83 5.94 5.37 8.26
N THR A 84 4.83 4.72 7.96
CA THR A 84 4.03 3.98 8.96
C THR A 84 4.48 2.54 9.14
N VAL A 85 4.19 1.96 10.30
CA VAL A 85 4.48 0.56 10.66
C VAL A 85 3.20 -0.18 11.01
N ARG A 86 3.20 -1.50 10.87
CA ARG A 86 2.06 -2.35 11.29
C ARG A 86 2.04 -2.51 12.80
N ASN A 87 0.97 -2.04 13.43
CA ASN A 87 0.60 -2.48 14.77
C ASN A 87 -0.08 -3.85 14.67
N THR A 88 0.58 -4.90 15.15
CA THR A 88 0.12 -6.29 15.05
C THR A 88 -1.07 -6.62 15.95
N GLU A 89 -1.32 -5.84 16.99
CA GLU A 89 -2.47 -6.02 17.89
C GLU A 89 -3.76 -5.53 17.24
N THR A 90 -3.69 -4.38 16.55
CA THR A 90 -4.86 -3.75 15.91
C THR A 90 -4.96 -4.02 14.41
N ASN A 91 -3.92 -4.59 13.82
CA ASN A 91 -3.71 -4.75 12.37
C ASN A 91 -3.76 -3.43 11.58
N LYS A 92 -3.53 -2.28 12.23
CA LYS A 92 -3.52 -0.96 11.57
C LYS A 92 -2.12 -0.51 11.24
N CYS A 93 -2.00 0.26 10.16
CA CYS A 93 -0.79 1.04 9.88
C CYS A 93 -0.83 2.32 10.71
N VAL A 94 0.19 2.53 11.53
CA VAL A 94 0.27 3.67 12.45
C VAL A 94 1.67 4.30 12.38
N PRO A 95 1.82 5.60 12.69
CA PRO A 95 3.13 6.18 12.97
C PRO A 95 3.83 5.44 14.12
N LEU A 96 5.16 5.39 14.11
CA LEU A 96 5.94 4.68 15.13
C LEU A 96 5.68 5.22 16.55
N GLU A 97 5.37 6.51 16.65
CA GLU A 97 5.04 7.20 17.90
C GLU A 97 3.72 6.74 18.53
N GLU A 98 2.84 6.14 17.73
CA GLU A 98 1.54 5.61 18.16
C GLU A 98 1.58 4.11 18.48
N CYS A 99 2.77 3.49 18.41
CA CYS A 99 2.94 2.10 18.80
C CYS A 99 2.72 1.90 20.31
N PRO A 100 2.18 0.73 20.72
CA PRO A 100 2.05 0.37 22.12
C PRO A 100 3.44 0.35 22.78
N LYS A 101 3.51 0.84 24.02
CA LYS A 101 4.73 0.90 24.82
C LYS A 101 4.92 -0.35 25.66
#